data_AF-A0AA36GKZ8-F1
#
_entry.id   AF-A0AA36GKZ8-F1
#
_cell.length_a   1.000
_cell.length_b   1.000
_cell.length_c   1.000
_cell.angle_alpha   90.00
_cell.angle_beta   90.00
_cell.angle_gamma   90.00
#
_symmetry.space_group_name_H-M   'P 1'
#
loop_
_entity.id
_entity.type
_entity.pdbx_description
1 polymer ?
#
loop_
_entity_poly.entity_id
_entity_poly.type
_entity_poly.pdbx_seq_one_letter_code
_entity_poly.pdbx_strand_id
1 'polypeptide(L)'
;MFSRNSSPYSSARGRTSVSRPKAISKVPRQTATLKVLPQIASPRVPLKAISKQAVSRRLILEEPNASQATSTAVRQEHIVTQEEQIPPGSAYERREFVFEENSMQMEELPELPSSLFDCVANGELRMELAAKLMLHRTNSGTFNYAAYDEFVSSNVAARAVSRYDGLDGFEASHIVGCNFMAMRLLGPIMFEKLSEALENLCQPSFREVGYYEPRDGEVESEKKGQHHPEPHISVSFPFTADHQPPSANLRIFAEAEWKKRQRRQTQKPPR
;
A
#
# COMPACT_ATOMS: atom_id res chain seq x y z
N MET A 1 -10.07 31.00 53.47
CA MET A 1 -9.51 31.72 52.30
C MET A 1 -8.76 30.65 51.50
N PHE A 2 -9.20 30.11 50.37
CA PHE A 2 -9.66 30.74 49.12
C PHE A 2 -10.84 30.00 48.47
N SER A 3 -11.40 30.67 47.46
CA SER A 3 -12.72 30.57 46.85
C SER A 3 -13.12 29.25 46.21
N ARG A 4 -14.42 28.94 46.40
CA ARG A 4 -15.23 28.05 45.58
C ARG A 4 -15.53 28.75 44.24
N ASN A 5 -15.17 28.13 43.11
CA ASN A 5 -15.72 28.49 41.80
C ASN A 5 -16.83 27.50 41.44
N SER A 6 -18.06 27.90 41.74
CA SER A 6 -19.28 27.31 41.19
C SER A 6 -19.52 27.87 39.79
N SER A 7 -19.43 27.03 38.77
CA SER A 7 -19.87 27.36 37.40
C SER A 7 -21.33 26.92 37.20
N PRO A 8 -22.26 27.83 36.87
CA PRO A 8 -23.63 27.48 36.54
C PRO A 8 -23.81 27.54 35.02
N TYR A 9 -23.62 26.41 34.33
CA TYR A 9 -24.16 26.26 32.98
C TYR A 9 -25.09 25.05 32.93
N SER A 10 -26.32 25.36 33.33
CA SER A 10 -27.53 24.60 33.04
C SER A 10 -27.81 24.75 31.54
N SER A 11 -27.42 23.76 30.73
CA SER A 11 -27.80 23.71 29.32
C SER A 11 -29.07 22.89 29.18
N ALA A 12 -30.13 23.59 28.84
CA ALA A 12 -31.48 23.09 28.73
C ALA A 12 -31.65 22.16 27.52
N ARG A 13 -32.49 21.15 27.77
CA ARG A 13 -33.19 20.24 26.85
C ARG A 13 -33.50 20.86 25.48
N GLY A 14 -33.09 20.15 24.44
CA GLY A 14 -33.67 20.23 23.09
C GLY A 14 -33.92 18.83 22.53
N ARG A 15 -34.89 18.10 23.09
CA ARG A 15 -35.40 16.86 22.46
C ARG A 15 -36.32 17.26 21.31
N THR A 16 -35.81 17.31 20.10
CA THR A 16 -36.63 17.31 18.89
C THR A 16 -36.88 15.86 18.47
N SER A 17 -38.08 15.36 18.78
CA SER A 17 -38.58 14.10 18.26
C SER A 17 -38.91 14.27 16.78
N VAL A 18 -37.98 13.90 15.89
CA VAL A 18 -38.24 13.82 14.46
C VAL A 18 -39.02 12.54 14.18
N SER A 19 -40.33 12.71 14.03
CA SER A 19 -41.26 11.71 13.49
C SER A 19 -40.82 11.31 12.07
N ARG A 20 -40.35 10.07 11.91
CA ARG A 20 -40.09 9.45 10.60
C ARG A 20 -41.41 9.07 9.92
N PRO A 21 -41.75 9.61 8.73
CA PRO A 21 -42.84 9.07 7.94
C PRO A 21 -42.44 7.71 7.33
N LYS A 22 -43.27 6.69 7.60
CA LYS A 22 -43.20 5.35 7.01
C LYS A 22 -43.69 5.43 5.56
N ALA A 23 -42.79 5.68 4.61
CA ALA A 23 -43.10 5.53 3.20
C ALA A 23 -42.92 4.07 2.77
N ILE A 24 -44.03 3.34 2.66
CA ILE A 24 -44.08 2.02 2.04
C ILE A 24 -44.00 2.23 0.53
N SER A 25 -42.78 2.22 -0.02
CA SER A 25 -42.54 2.20 -1.46
C SER A 25 -42.75 0.78 -1.96
N LYS A 26 -43.91 0.54 -2.61
CA LYS A 26 -44.17 -0.68 -3.38
C LYS A 26 -43.36 -0.60 -4.67
N VAL A 27 -42.18 -1.23 -4.69
CA VAL A 27 -41.40 -1.41 -5.91
C VAL A 27 -42.03 -2.54 -6.74
N PRO A 28 -42.42 -2.29 -8.00
CA PRO A 28 -42.90 -3.33 -8.90
C PRO A 28 -41.74 -4.29 -9.24
N ARG A 29 -42.00 -5.58 -9.00
CA ARG A 29 -41.13 -6.70 -9.30
C ARG A 29 -40.96 -6.81 -10.81
N GLN A 30 -39.89 -6.24 -11.36
CA GLN A 30 -39.52 -6.45 -12.76
C GLN A 30 -38.99 -7.87 -12.92
N THR A 31 -39.80 -8.74 -13.54
CA THR A 31 -39.38 -10.02 -14.09
C THR A 31 -38.35 -9.77 -15.19
N ALA A 32 -37.08 -10.02 -14.89
CA ALA A 32 -36.01 -10.03 -15.88
C ALA A 32 -36.16 -11.28 -16.76
N THR A 33 -36.56 -11.07 -18.01
CA THR A 33 -36.57 -12.08 -19.07
C THR A 33 -35.10 -12.39 -19.43
N LEU A 34 -34.62 -13.56 -19.02
CA LEU A 34 -33.31 -14.10 -19.38
C LEU A 34 -33.23 -14.28 -20.91
N LYS A 35 -32.57 -13.33 -21.59
CA LYS A 35 -32.11 -13.52 -22.96
C LYS A 35 -30.93 -14.49 -22.93
N VAL A 36 -31.18 -15.72 -23.39
CA VAL A 36 -30.16 -16.72 -23.69
C VAL A 36 -29.27 -16.18 -24.82
N LEU A 37 -28.03 -15.83 -24.49
CA LEU A 37 -27.00 -15.47 -25.47
C LEU A 37 -26.44 -16.76 -26.11
N PRO A 38 -26.24 -16.78 -27.43
CA PRO A 38 -25.69 -17.93 -28.13
C PRO A 38 -24.23 -18.17 -27.70
N GLN A 39 -23.93 -19.43 -27.36
CA GLN A 39 -22.59 -19.90 -27.08
C GLN A 39 -21.72 -19.78 -28.34
N ILE A 40 -20.84 -18.78 -28.36
CA ILE A 40 -19.78 -18.69 -29.36
C ILE A 40 -18.67 -19.63 -28.93
N ALA A 41 -18.58 -20.77 -29.62
CA ALA A 41 -17.51 -21.73 -29.45
C ALA A 41 -16.17 -21.09 -29.83
N SER A 42 -15.33 -20.78 -28.85
CA SER A 42 -13.96 -20.32 -29.11
C SER A 42 -13.11 -21.48 -29.64
N PRO A 43 -12.39 -21.29 -30.76
CA PRO A 43 -11.47 -22.29 -31.30
C PRO A 43 -10.31 -22.51 -30.32
N ARG A 44 -10.14 -23.77 -29.89
CA ARG A 44 -9.02 -24.20 -29.06
C ARG A 44 -7.72 -24.09 -29.87
N VAL A 45 -6.89 -23.13 -29.51
CA VAL A 45 -5.52 -23.01 -30.04
C VAL A 45 -4.67 -24.12 -29.41
N PRO A 46 -3.99 -24.98 -30.21
CA PRO A 46 -3.11 -26.01 -29.68
C PRO A 46 -1.89 -25.38 -29.02
N LEU A 47 -1.73 -25.61 -27.71
CA LEU A 47 -0.57 -25.20 -26.94
C LEU A 47 0.67 -25.97 -27.44
N LYS A 48 1.58 -25.27 -28.11
CA LYS A 48 2.92 -25.80 -28.41
C LYS A 48 3.65 -26.08 -27.09
N ALA A 49 4.03 -27.33 -26.90
CA ALA A 49 4.87 -27.77 -25.79
C ALA A 49 6.23 -27.06 -25.85
N ILE A 50 6.45 -26.08 -24.96
CA ILE A 50 7.75 -25.45 -24.80
C ILE A 50 8.64 -26.43 -24.05
N SER A 51 9.66 -26.91 -24.76
CA SER A 51 10.73 -27.78 -24.28
C SER A 51 11.38 -27.20 -23.01
N LYS A 52 11.58 -28.05 -22.01
CA LYS A 52 12.27 -27.71 -20.76
C LYS A 52 13.74 -27.46 -21.07
N GLN A 53 14.12 -26.20 -21.33
CA GLN A 53 15.52 -25.82 -21.29
C GLN A 53 16.05 -26.01 -19.87
N ALA A 54 16.96 -26.97 -19.73
CA ALA A 54 17.73 -27.19 -18.52
C ALA A 54 18.57 -25.94 -18.24
N VAL A 55 18.14 -25.14 -17.27
CA VAL A 55 18.92 -24.02 -16.75
C VAL A 55 20.10 -24.62 -15.98
N SER A 56 21.26 -24.60 -16.63
CA SER A 56 22.54 -24.96 -16.03
C SER A 56 22.81 -23.99 -14.87
N ARG A 57 22.78 -24.51 -13.65
CA ARG A 57 23.25 -23.81 -12.45
C ARG A 57 24.78 -23.70 -12.52
N ARG A 58 25.29 -22.74 -13.32
CA ARG A 58 26.66 -22.29 -13.17
C ARG A 58 26.77 -21.57 -11.83
N LEU A 59 27.38 -22.28 -10.88
CA LEU A 59 27.94 -21.72 -9.65
C LEU A 59 28.92 -20.61 -10.07
N ILE A 60 28.52 -19.35 -9.89
CA ILE A 60 29.45 -18.24 -9.88
C ILE A 60 30.12 -18.30 -8.51
N LEU A 61 31.30 -18.91 -8.50
CA LEU A 61 32.25 -18.83 -7.40
C LEU A 61 32.89 -17.45 -7.53
N GLU A 62 32.37 -16.46 -6.79
CA GLU A 62 33.04 -15.16 -6.64
C GLU A 62 34.28 -15.36 -5.78
N GLU A 63 35.44 -15.02 -6.36
CA GLU A 63 36.71 -14.87 -5.64
C GLU A 63 36.61 -13.71 -4.63
N PRO A 64 36.95 -13.93 -3.35
CA PRO A 64 37.14 -12.83 -2.40
C PRO A 64 38.49 -12.17 -2.65
N ASN A 65 38.45 -10.96 -3.21
CA ASN A 65 39.62 -10.09 -3.27
C ASN A 65 40.07 -9.73 -1.85
N ALA A 66 41.29 -10.11 -1.54
CA ALA A 66 41.95 -9.86 -0.27
C ALA A 66 42.20 -8.36 -0.07
N SER A 67 41.69 -7.81 1.02
CA SER A 67 42.24 -6.62 1.68
C SER A 67 41.89 -6.68 3.16
N GLN A 68 42.76 -7.38 3.88
CA GLN A 68 43.25 -7.10 5.23
C GLN A 68 42.36 -6.21 6.12
N ALA A 69 41.65 -6.86 7.04
CA ALA A 69 41.50 -6.35 8.40
C ALA A 69 41.42 -7.55 9.35
N THR A 70 42.51 -7.76 10.08
CA THR A 70 42.65 -8.71 11.18
C THR A 70 41.52 -8.53 12.19
N SER A 71 40.58 -9.48 12.22
CA SER A 71 39.78 -9.77 13.41
C SER A 71 39.92 -11.25 13.70
N THR A 72 40.63 -11.53 14.78
CA THR A 72 40.89 -12.85 15.36
C THR A 72 39.56 -13.51 15.76
N ALA A 73 38.94 -14.19 14.80
CA ALA A 73 37.85 -15.12 15.07
C ALA A 73 38.43 -16.41 15.64
N VAL A 74 38.45 -16.48 16.97
CA VAL A 74 38.65 -17.73 17.72
C VAL A 74 37.54 -18.69 17.31
N ARG A 75 37.90 -19.68 16.51
CA ARG A 75 37.05 -20.77 16.05
C ARG A 75 36.82 -21.70 17.25
N GLN A 76 35.78 -21.44 18.02
CA GLN A 76 35.37 -22.28 19.14
C GLN A 76 34.61 -23.48 18.57
N GLU A 77 35.34 -24.57 18.31
CA GLU A 77 34.77 -25.87 17.99
C GLU A 77 34.02 -26.37 19.23
N HIS A 78 32.69 -26.18 19.24
CA HIS A 78 31.81 -26.78 20.25
C HIS A 78 31.75 -28.29 20.00
N ILE A 79 32.61 -29.02 20.72
CA ILE A 79 32.54 -30.47 20.86
C ILE A 79 31.22 -30.77 21.57
N VAL A 80 30.28 -31.38 20.83
CA VAL A 80 29.05 -31.94 21.40
C VAL A 80 29.44 -33.23 22.12
N THR A 81 29.84 -33.09 23.37
CA THR A 81 30.16 -34.20 24.27
C THR A 81 28.91 -34.64 25.03
N GLN A 82 28.62 -35.94 24.90
CA GLN A 82 27.85 -36.81 25.80
C GLN A 82 26.33 -36.57 25.91
N GLU A 83 25.59 -37.47 25.28
CA GLU A 83 24.23 -37.83 25.64
C GLU A 83 24.24 -38.46 27.06
N GLU A 84 23.85 -37.68 28.05
CA GLU A 84 23.62 -38.16 29.41
C GLU A 84 22.33 -39.00 29.43
N GLN A 85 22.47 -40.32 29.64
CA GLN A 85 21.34 -41.22 29.81
C GLN A 85 20.57 -40.85 31.08
N ILE A 86 19.40 -40.25 30.90
CA ILE A 86 18.47 -39.91 31.98
C ILE A 86 17.98 -41.24 32.62
N PRO A 87 18.15 -41.42 33.95
CA PRO A 87 17.71 -42.63 34.64
C PRO A 87 16.19 -42.87 34.48
N PRO A 88 15.76 -44.10 34.16
CA PRO A 88 14.34 -44.44 34.07
C PRO A 88 13.76 -44.53 35.48
N GLY A 89 13.24 -43.42 36.02
CA GLY A 89 12.80 -43.47 37.42
C GLY A 89 12.16 -42.26 38.07
N SER A 90 11.80 -41.20 37.35
CA SER A 90 10.86 -40.21 37.91
C SER A 90 9.68 -40.03 36.97
N ALA A 91 8.60 -40.73 37.28
CA ALA A 91 7.28 -40.31 36.87
C ALA A 91 7.09 -38.92 37.49
N TYR A 92 7.44 -37.88 36.74
CA TYR A 92 7.17 -36.51 37.12
C TYR A 92 5.66 -36.43 37.37
N GLU A 93 5.27 -36.25 38.63
CA GLU A 93 3.94 -35.81 38.98
C GLU A 93 3.66 -34.58 38.12
N ARG A 94 2.80 -34.79 37.13
CA ARG A 94 2.33 -33.73 36.25
C ARG A 94 1.54 -32.80 37.14
N ARG A 95 2.19 -31.74 37.67
CA ARG A 95 1.51 -30.66 38.37
C ARG A 95 0.37 -30.23 37.46
N GLU A 96 -0.85 -30.51 37.91
CA GLU A 96 -2.04 -29.95 37.32
C GLU A 96 -1.93 -28.45 37.57
N PHE A 97 -1.34 -27.74 36.60
CA PHE A 97 -1.40 -26.30 36.56
C PHE A 97 -2.87 -25.97 36.36
N VAL A 98 -3.54 -25.68 37.47
CA VAL A 98 -4.80 -24.95 37.46
C VAL A 98 -4.44 -23.61 36.86
N PHE A 99 -4.61 -23.49 35.54
CA PHE A 99 -4.67 -22.21 34.88
C PHE A 99 -5.91 -21.58 35.46
N GLU A 100 -5.75 -20.77 36.51
CA GLU A 100 -6.74 -19.74 36.81
C GLU A 100 -6.87 -19.00 35.48
N GLU A 101 -7.94 -19.34 34.77
CA GLU A 101 -8.45 -18.63 33.61
C GLU A 101 -8.79 -17.25 34.15
N ASN A 102 -7.73 -16.45 34.28
CA ASN A 102 -7.79 -15.06 34.60
C ASN A 102 -8.64 -14.54 33.46
N SER A 103 -9.93 -14.36 33.73
CA SER A 103 -10.88 -13.67 32.88
C SER A 103 -10.40 -12.23 32.87
N MET A 104 -9.26 -12.03 32.22
CA MET A 104 -8.76 -10.75 31.77
C MET A 104 -9.95 -10.20 31.04
N GLN A 105 -10.50 -9.14 31.64
CA GLN A 105 -11.54 -8.33 31.07
C GLN A 105 -11.18 -8.22 29.59
N MET A 106 -11.99 -8.86 28.76
CA MET A 106 -11.87 -8.83 27.32
C MET A 106 -12.06 -7.37 26.97
N GLU A 107 -10.98 -6.60 27.04
CA GLU A 107 -10.93 -5.22 26.64
C GLU A 107 -11.46 -5.25 25.23
N GLU A 108 -12.63 -4.64 25.06
CA GLU A 108 -13.44 -4.74 23.87
C GLU A 108 -12.54 -4.30 22.71
N LEU A 109 -12.01 -5.29 21.98
CA LEU A 109 -11.00 -5.04 20.97
C LEU A 109 -11.64 -4.03 20.01
N PRO A 110 -11.01 -2.86 19.79
CA PRO A 110 -11.61 -1.81 19.00
C PRO A 110 -12.05 -2.40 17.67
N GLU A 111 -13.34 -2.25 17.36
CA GLU A 111 -13.92 -2.83 16.14
C GLU A 111 -13.07 -2.42 14.94
N LEU A 112 -12.61 -3.42 14.18
CA LEU A 112 -11.81 -3.13 12.99
C LEU A 112 -12.69 -2.34 12.00
N PRO A 113 -12.13 -1.29 11.37
CA PRO A 113 -12.86 -0.51 10.37
C PRO A 113 -13.41 -1.40 9.24
N SER A 114 -14.55 -1.03 8.69
CA SER A 114 -15.22 -1.81 7.64
C SER A 114 -14.60 -1.57 6.26
N SER A 115 -13.84 -0.50 6.08
CA SER A 115 -13.20 -0.15 4.82
C SER A 115 -11.89 0.61 5.05
N LEU A 116 -11.04 0.72 4.01
CA LEU A 116 -9.84 1.57 4.06
C LEU A 116 -10.20 3.06 4.16
N PHE A 117 -11.36 3.46 3.65
CA PHE A 117 -11.86 4.84 3.79
C PHE A 117 -12.15 5.18 5.25
N ASP A 118 -12.66 4.23 6.03
CA ASP A 118 -12.93 4.41 7.46
C ASP A 118 -11.64 4.58 8.29
N CYS A 119 -10.48 4.18 7.73
CA CYS A 119 -9.17 4.40 8.35
C CYS A 119 -8.68 5.85 8.19
N VAL A 120 -9.36 6.68 7.38
CA VAL A 120 -9.06 8.10 7.22
C VAL A 120 -9.96 8.91 8.12
N ALA A 121 -9.37 9.55 9.13
CA ALA A 121 -10.07 10.43 10.05
C ALA A 121 -9.38 11.79 10.09
N ASN A 122 -10.13 12.88 9.96
CA ASN A 122 -9.61 14.26 10.00
C ASN A 122 -8.48 14.54 8.99
N GLY A 123 -8.53 13.91 7.81
CA GLY A 123 -7.47 14.04 6.80
C GLY A 123 -6.20 13.26 7.13
N GLU A 124 -6.23 12.40 8.14
CA GLU A 124 -5.11 11.54 8.52
C GLU A 124 -5.45 10.09 8.25
N LEU A 125 -4.56 9.39 7.55
CA LEU A 125 -4.67 7.95 7.31
C LEU A 125 -3.97 7.21 8.46
N ARG A 126 -4.76 6.57 9.32
CA ARG A 126 -4.25 5.75 10.44
C ARG A 126 -3.68 4.44 9.89
N MET A 127 -2.38 4.40 9.66
CA MET A 127 -1.70 3.27 9.03
C MET A 127 -1.81 1.98 9.86
N GLU A 128 -1.86 2.10 11.19
CA GLU A 128 -2.08 0.98 12.10
C GLU A 128 -3.40 0.25 11.81
N LEU A 129 -4.51 0.98 11.78
CA LEU A 129 -5.84 0.42 11.52
C LEU A 129 -5.96 -0.13 10.09
N ALA A 130 -5.40 0.61 9.11
CA ALA A 130 -5.39 0.15 7.72
C ALA A 130 -4.58 -1.15 7.56
N ALA A 131 -3.39 -1.23 8.17
CA ALA A 131 -2.56 -2.42 8.15
C ALA A 131 -3.24 -3.62 8.81
N LYS A 132 -3.88 -3.42 9.98
CA LYS A 132 -4.70 -4.44 10.66
C LYS A 132 -5.81 -4.96 9.76
N LEU A 133 -6.58 -4.05 9.16
CA LEU A 133 -7.67 -4.40 8.27
C LEU A 133 -7.18 -5.21 7.07
N MET A 134 -6.11 -4.76 6.42
CA MET A 134 -5.51 -5.45 5.28
C MET A 134 -4.97 -6.83 5.66
N LEU A 135 -4.27 -6.94 6.79
CA LEU A 135 -3.73 -8.21 7.28
C LEU A 135 -4.85 -9.19 7.62
N HIS A 136 -5.87 -8.74 8.37
CA HIS A 136 -7.04 -9.53 8.73
C HIS A 136 -7.78 -10.06 7.49
N ARG A 137 -8.05 -9.18 6.51
CA ARG A 137 -8.72 -9.56 5.25
C ARG A 137 -7.87 -10.50 4.38
N THR A 138 -6.55 -10.31 4.38
CA THR A 138 -5.62 -11.18 3.66
C THR A 138 -5.61 -12.58 4.28
N ASN A 139 -5.51 -12.67 5.60
CA ASN A 139 -5.47 -13.94 6.34
C ASN A 139 -6.80 -14.70 6.24
N SER A 140 -7.93 -14.00 6.24
CA SER A 140 -9.26 -14.58 6.04
C SER A 140 -9.60 -14.88 4.57
N GLY A 141 -8.75 -14.49 3.61
CA GLY A 141 -9.02 -14.66 2.18
C GLY A 141 -10.15 -13.78 1.64
N THR A 142 -10.56 -12.75 2.38
CA THR A 142 -11.64 -11.80 2.03
C THR A 142 -11.11 -10.47 1.48
N PHE A 143 -9.82 -10.41 1.14
CA PHE A 143 -9.18 -9.20 0.62
C PHE A 143 -9.67 -8.85 -0.78
N ASN A 144 -10.36 -7.72 -0.91
CA ASN A 144 -10.85 -7.21 -2.18
C ASN A 144 -9.81 -6.26 -2.81
N TYR A 145 -9.09 -6.74 -3.82
CA TYR A 145 -8.09 -5.96 -4.56
C TYR A 145 -8.69 -4.75 -5.30
N ALA A 146 -9.91 -4.87 -5.84
CA ALA A 146 -10.54 -3.76 -6.56
C ALA A 146 -10.85 -2.58 -5.62
N ALA A 147 -11.37 -2.87 -4.42
CA ALA A 147 -11.60 -1.84 -3.40
C ALA A 147 -10.30 -1.22 -2.88
N TYR A 148 -9.22 -1.99 -2.85
CA TYR A 148 -7.89 -1.49 -2.51
C TYR A 148 -7.36 -0.52 -3.59
N ASP A 149 -7.44 -0.90 -4.87
CA ASP A 149 -6.98 -0.08 -5.99
C ASP A 149 -7.82 1.21 -6.11
N GLU A 150 -9.14 1.12 -5.87
CA GLU A 150 -10.04 2.26 -5.77
C GLU A 150 -9.63 3.22 -4.65
N PHE A 151 -9.31 2.70 -3.45
CA PHE A 151 -8.86 3.52 -2.34
C PHE A 151 -7.55 4.23 -2.66
N VAL A 152 -6.55 3.51 -3.18
CA VAL A 152 -5.23 4.06 -3.50
C VAL A 152 -5.30 5.18 -4.54
N SER A 153 -6.15 5.00 -5.57
CA SER A 153 -6.35 6.00 -6.63
C SER A 153 -7.30 7.14 -6.24
N SER A 154 -7.90 7.08 -5.04
CA SER A 154 -8.82 8.10 -4.58
C SER A 154 -8.10 9.39 -4.16
N ASN A 155 -8.74 10.53 -4.41
CA ASN A 155 -8.30 11.84 -3.92
C ASN A 155 -8.22 11.89 -2.39
N VAL A 156 -9.00 11.06 -1.69
CA VAL A 156 -8.98 10.94 -0.23
C VAL A 156 -7.63 10.41 0.24
N ALA A 157 -7.15 9.32 -0.35
CA ALA A 157 -5.84 8.75 -0.02
C ALA A 157 -4.68 9.67 -0.44
N ALA A 158 -4.80 10.30 -1.62
CA ALA A 158 -3.81 11.26 -2.12
C ALA A 158 -3.66 12.49 -1.22
N ARG A 159 -4.73 12.96 -0.57
CA ARG A 159 -4.65 14.11 0.36
C ARG A 159 -4.32 13.74 1.79
N ALA A 160 -4.54 12.49 2.19
CA ALA A 160 -4.37 12.09 3.57
C ALA A 160 -2.88 12.12 4.00
N VAL A 161 -2.65 12.56 5.24
CA VAL A 161 -1.35 12.47 5.90
C VAL A 161 -1.23 11.11 6.59
N SER A 162 -0.21 10.33 6.24
CA SER A 162 -0.01 9.00 6.83
C SER A 162 0.48 9.11 8.29
N ARG A 163 -0.27 8.55 9.22
CA ARG A 163 0.06 8.44 10.66
C ARG A 163 0.47 7.01 10.99
N TYR A 164 1.66 6.83 11.58
CA TYR A 164 2.21 5.51 11.94
C TYR A 164 2.08 5.17 13.42
N ASP A 165 1.40 6.01 14.19
CA ASP A 165 1.19 5.83 15.62
C ASP A 165 0.52 4.46 15.88
N GLY A 166 1.08 3.67 16.78
CA GLY A 166 0.56 2.36 17.19
C GLY A 166 1.04 1.15 16.38
N LEU A 167 1.89 1.33 15.36
CA LEU A 167 2.47 0.19 14.61
C LEU A 167 3.51 -0.64 15.39
N ASP A 168 4.08 -0.05 16.44
CA ASP A 168 5.09 -0.62 17.34
C ASP A 168 4.50 -1.38 18.54
N GLY A 169 3.22 -1.14 18.87
CA GLY A 169 2.56 -1.70 20.07
C GLY A 169 2.06 -3.15 19.95
N PHE A 170 2.45 -3.91 18.92
CA PHE A 170 1.94 -5.27 18.71
C PHE A 170 2.80 -6.36 19.34
N GLU A 171 2.22 -7.55 19.52
CA GLU A 171 3.02 -8.76 19.66
C GLU A 171 3.98 -8.91 18.48
N ALA A 172 5.20 -9.39 18.75
CA ALA A 172 6.29 -9.45 17.77
C ALA A 172 5.91 -10.11 16.42
N SER A 173 5.01 -11.09 16.45
CA SER A 173 4.48 -11.77 15.25
C SER A 173 3.61 -10.86 14.37
N HIS A 174 2.79 -10.01 14.98
CA HIS A 174 1.86 -9.11 14.30
C HIS A 174 2.55 -7.81 13.84
N ILE A 175 3.59 -7.35 14.55
CA ILE A 175 4.38 -6.16 14.16
C ILE A 175 4.87 -6.28 12.71
N VAL A 176 5.52 -7.40 12.37
CA VAL A 176 6.12 -7.59 11.04
C VAL A 176 5.05 -7.60 9.95
N GLY A 177 3.92 -8.27 10.20
CA GLY A 177 2.79 -8.33 9.27
C GLY A 177 2.15 -6.95 9.05
N CYS A 178 1.89 -6.20 10.12
CA CYS A 178 1.33 -4.86 10.04
C CYS A 178 2.27 -3.87 9.35
N ASN A 179 3.56 -3.87 9.71
CA ASN A 179 4.57 -3.04 9.05
C ASN A 179 4.66 -3.34 7.55
N PHE A 180 4.65 -4.61 7.17
CA PHE A 180 4.64 -5.00 5.77
C PHE A 180 3.40 -4.47 5.03
N MET A 181 2.21 -4.59 5.63
CA MET A 181 0.97 -4.08 5.03
C MET A 181 0.94 -2.55 4.94
N ALA A 182 1.44 -1.85 5.97
CA ALA A 182 1.56 -0.39 5.95
C ALA A 182 2.48 0.08 4.83
N MET A 183 3.67 -0.52 4.69
CA MET A 183 4.60 -0.18 3.60
C MET A 183 4.02 -0.52 2.22
N ARG A 184 3.28 -1.63 2.11
CA ARG A 184 2.58 -2.01 0.89
C ARG A 184 1.53 -0.99 0.47
N LEU A 185 0.78 -0.42 1.43
CA LEU A 185 -0.22 0.61 1.18
C LEU A 185 0.42 1.97 0.83
N LEU A 186 1.52 2.31 1.50
CA LEU A 186 2.19 3.61 1.33
C LEU A 186 2.75 3.79 -0.09
N GLY A 187 3.39 2.76 -0.65
CA GLY A 187 4.07 2.86 -1.95
C GLY A 187 3.18 3.40 -3.07
N PRO A 188 2.01 2.79 -3.33
CA PRO A 188 1.08 3.27 -4.34
C PRO A 188 0.49 4.66 -4.05
N ILE A 189 0.18 4.99 -2.79
CA ILE A 189 -0.30 6.33 -2.43
C ILE A 189 0.75 7.40 -2.71
N MET A 190 2.02 7.12 -2.38
CA MET A 190 3.13 8.03 -2.67
C MET A 190 3.37 8.19 -4.17
N PHE A 191 3.17 7.12 -4.93
CA PHE A 191 3.26 7.18 -6.39
C PHE A 191 2.19 8.10 -6.99
N GLU A 192 0.94 8.01 -6.53
CA GLU A 192 -0.12 8.92 -6.99
C GLU A 192 0.09 10.37 -6.55
N LYS A 193 0.63 10.61 -5.35
CA LYS A 193 1.03 11.96 -4.94
C LYS A 193 2.11 12.55 -5.86
N LEU A 194 3.05 11.71 -6.29
CA LEU A 194 4.13 12.12 -7.19
C LEU A 194 3.62 12.35 -8.62
N SER A 195 2.70 11.51 -9.12
CA SER A 195 2.09 11.71 -10.45
C SER A 195 1.34 13.04 -10.50
N GLU A 196 0.51 13.33 -9.51
CA GLU A 196 -0.22 14.60 -9.40
C GLU A 196 0.73 15.80 -9.29
N ALA A 197 1.79 15.70 -8.50
CA ALA A 197 2.79 16.76 -8.40
C ALA A 197 3.52 17.01 -9.73
N LEU A 198 3.85 15.94 -10.49
CA LEU A 198 4.48 16.04 -11.80
C LEU A 198 3.53 16.64 -12.84
N GLU A 199 2.25 16.27 -12.84
CA GLU A 199 1.24 16.87 -13.72
C GLU A 199 1.09 18.37 -13.45
N ASN A 200 1.06 18.77 -12.18
CA ASN A 200 1.00 20.18 -11.80
C ASN A 200 2.25 20.97 -12.18
N LEU A 201 3.43 20.35 -12.20
CA LEU A 201 4.67 20.97 -12.71
C LEU A 201 4.70 21.06 -14.23
N CYS A 202 4.08 20.11 -14.92
CA CYS A 202 4.08 20.01 -16.38
C CYS A 202 2.95 20.82 -17.02
N GLN A 203 1.93 21.23 -16.28
CA GLN A 203 0.99 22.23 -16.76
C GLN A 203 1.81 23.50 -17.05
N PRO A 204 2.04 23.85 -18.33
CA PRO A 204 2.70 25.11 -18.62
C PRO A 204 1.80 26.13 -17.94
N SER A 205 2.39 26.99 -17.11
CA SER A 205 1.71 28.18 -16.70
C SER A 205 1.51 29.00 -17.97
N PHE A 206 0.47 28.65 -18.74
CA PHE A 206 -0.26 29.50 -19.64
C PHE A 206 -0.98 30.52 -18.73
N ARG A 207 -0.19 31.20 -17.88
CA ARG A 207 -0.45 32.60 -17.60
C ARG A 207 -0.50 33.17 -18.99
N GLU A 208 -1.69 33.63 -19.37
CA GLU A 208 -1.89 34.50 -20.50
C GLU A 208 -0.66 35.40 -20.60
N VAL A 209 0.27 35.04 -21.49
CA VAL A 209 1.10 36.04 -22.12
C VAL A 209 0.04 36.82 -22.84
N GLY A 210 -0.46 37.87 -22.18
CA GLY A 210 -1.47 38.73 -22.73
C GLY A 210 -0.98 39.02 -24.12
N TYR A 211 -1.73 38.56 -25.12
CA TYR A 211 -1.53 39.03 -26.47
C TYR A 211 -1.68 40.54 -26.30
N TYR A 212 -0.55 41.25 -26.30
CA TYR A 212 -0.55 42.67 -26.55
C TYR A 212 -1.24 42.77 -27.90
N GLU A 213 -2.53 43.09 -27.90
CA GLU A 213 -3.13 43.65 -29.10
C GLU A 213 -2.20 44.80 -29.48
N PRO A 214 -1.54 44.72 -30.65
CA PRO A 214 -0.83 45.86 -31.16
C PRO A 214 -1.87 46.97 -31.24
N ARG A 215 -1.70 48.02 -30.42
CA ARG A 215 -2.45 49.24 -30.64
C ARG A 215 -1.97 49.75 -31.99
N ASP A 216 -2.81 49.55 -33.00
CA ASP A 216 -2.65 50.15 -34.31
C ASP A 216 -2.51 51.66 -34.14
N GLY A 217 -1.28 52.16 -34.29
CA GLY A 217 -1.01 53.58 -34.31
C GLY A 217 0.19 53.98 -33.49
N GLU A 218 1.39 53.74 -34.03
CA GLU A 218 2.45 54.75 -34.03
C GLU A 218 3.45 54.40 -35.12
N VAL A 219 3.17 54.96 -36.30
CA VAL A 219 4.18 55.27 -37.30
C VAL A 219 5.05 56.35 -36.68
N GLU A 220 6.34 56.09 -36.43
CA GLU A 220 7.40 56.99 -36.90
C GLU A 220 8.83 56.53 -36.55
N SER A 221 9.69 56.74 -37.55
CA SER A 221 11.08 57.16 -37.42
C SER A 221 12.15 56.12 -37.12
N GLU A 222 12.50 55.42 -38.21
CA GLU A 222 13.86 55.18 -38.70
C GLU A 222 14.98 55.87 -37.88
N LYS A 223 15.65 55.11 -37.01
CA LYS A 223 17.02 55.39 -36.58
C LYS A 223 17.89 54.16 -36.73
N LYS A 224 18.72 54.20 -37.78
CA LYS A 224 19.93 53.38 -37.93
C LYS A 224 20.79 53.53 -36.67
N GLY A 225 21.04 52.43 -35.97
CA GLY A 225 21.89 52.45 -34.78
C GLY A 225 22.20 51.05 -34.26
N GLN A 226 23.30 50.49 -34.76
CA GLN A 226 24.15 49.48 -34.14
C GLN A 226 23.52 48.12 -33.76
N HIS A 227 23.82 47.16 -34.63
CA HIS A 227 23.94 45.73 -34.32
C HIS A 227 24.68 45.51 -32.99
N HIS A 228 23.94 45.09 -31.97
CA HIS A 228 24.49 44.30 -30.88
C HIS A 228 24.12 42.83 -31.15
N PRO A 229 25.10 41.90 -31.21
CA PRO A 229 24.78 40.49 -31.33
C PRO A 229 24.15 40.01 -30.01
N GLU A 230 22.91 39.51 -30.08
CA GLU A 230 22.29 38.80 -28.97
C GLU A 230 23.14 37.56 -28.64
N PRO A 231 23.43 37.29 -27.35
CA PRO A 231 24.00 36.02 -26.95
C PRO A 231 22.89 34.96 -27.04
N HIS A 232 22.85 34.23 -28.15
CA HIS A 232 22.12 32.97 -28.23
C HIS A 232 22.75 31.98 -27.24
N ILE A 233 22.25 31.94 -26.01
CA ILE A 233 22.54 30.87 -25.07
C ILE A 233 21.64 29.71 -25.45
N SER A 234 22.10 28.92 -26.43
CA SER A 234 21.52 27.62 -26.76
C SER A 234 21.88 26.64 -25.64
N VAL A 235 21.03 26.52 -24.62
CA VAL A 235 21.16 25.45 -23.61
C VAL A 235 20.66 24.15 -24.23
N SER A 236 21.51 23.45 -24.96
CA SER A 236 21.24 22.08 -25.37
C SER A 236 21.40 21.16 -24.16
N PHE A 237 20.29 20.79 -23.54
CA PHE A 237 20.27 19.67 -22.59
C PHE A 237 20.48 18.37 -23.37
N PRO A 238 21.51 17.57 -23.04
CA PRO A 238 21.66 16.24 -23.60
C PRO A 238 20.56 15.34 -23.02
N PHE A 239 19.43 15.25 -23.72
CA PHE A 239 18.43 14.23 -23.46
C PHE A 239 18.98 12.90 -23.98
N THR A 240 19.69 12.15 -23.14
CA THR A 240 20.05 10.77 -23.42
C THR A 240 18.80 9.91 -23.28
N ALA A 241 18.22 9.53 -24.42
CA ALA A 241 16.95 8.79 -24.52
C ALA A 241 17.01 7.31 -24.06
N ASP A 242 18.07 6.88 -23.37
CA ASP A 242 18.30 5.46 -23.03
C ASP A 242 18.01 5.08 -21.57
N HIS A 243 17.46 5.99 -20.76
CA HIS A 243 16.94 5.62 -19.44
C HIS A 243 15.48 5.23 -19.50
N GLN A 244 15.25 3.98 -19.89
CA GLN A 244 14.00 3.27 -19.63
C GLN A 244 13.70 3.34 -18.12
N PRO A 245 12.56 3.93 -17.71
CA PRO A 245 12.29 4.14 -16.30
C PRO A 245 12.21 2.79 -15.57
N PRO A 246 12.85 2.64 -14.38
CA PRO A 246 12.88 1.39 -13.62
C PRO A 246 11.49 0.89 -13.18
N SER A 247 10.44 1.69 -13.36
CA SER A 247 9.05 1.35 -13.03
C SER A 247 8.45 0.24 -13.92
N ALA A 248 8.92 0.09 -15.17
CA ALA A 248 8.43 -0.96 -16.06
C ALA A 248 8.83 -2.37 -15.58
N ASN A 249 10.04 -2.51 -15.02
CA ASN A 249 10.54 -3.79 -14.54
C ASN A 249 9.83 -4.26 -13.26
N LEU A 250 9.49 -3.34 -12.35
CA LEU A 250 8.80 -3.68 -11.11
C LEU A 250 7.37 -4.20 -11.35
N ARG A 251 6.66 -3.67 -12.35
CA ARG A 251 5.34 -4.18 -12.76
C ARG A 251 5.42 -5.61 -13.30
N ILE A 252 6.42 -5.89 -14.15
CA ILE A 252 6.62 -7.22 -14.75
C ILE A 252 6.97 -8.26 -13.67
N PHE A 253 7.82 -7.91 -12.70
CA PHE A 253 8.16 -8.80 -11.59
C PHE A 253 6.97 -9.07 -10.66
N ALA A 254 6.17 -8.04 -10.33
CA ALA A 254 4.98 -8.19 -9.50
C ALA A 254 3.92 -9.08 -10.18
N GLU A 255 3.73 -8.93 -11.49
CA GLU A 255 2.78 -9.75 -12.26
C GLU A 255 3.23 -11.20 -12.38
N ALA A 256 4.54 -11.44 -12.53
CA ALA A 256 5.13 -12.78 -12.59
C ALA A 256 4.96 -13.55 -11.27
N GLU A 257 5.23 -12.91 -10.12
CA GLU A 257 5.03 -13.53 -8.80
C GLU A 257 3.55 -13.77 -8.49
N TRP A 258 2.66 -12.87 -8.90
CA TRP A 258 1.21 -13.07 -8.76
C TRP A 258 0.71 -14.28 -9.56
N LYS A 259 1.12 -14.41 -10.83
CA LYS A 259 0.79 -15.58 -11.67
C LYS A 259 1.34 -16.89 -11.06
N LYS A 260 2.49 -16.84 -10.40
CA LYS A 260 3.11 -17.99 -9.73
C LYS A 260 2.32 -18.44 -8.50
N ARG A 261 1.77 -17.51 -7.71
CA ARG A 261 0.85 -17.81 -6.59
C ARG A 261 -0.47 -18.40 -7.06
N GLN A 262 -1.06 -17.88 -8.13
CA GLN A 262 -2.29 -18.42 -8.72
C GLN A 262 -2.11 -19.90 -9.13
N ARG A 263 -0.98 -20.25 -9.76
CA ARG A 263 -0.67 -21.65 -10.11
C ARG A 263 -0.51 -22.58 -8.91
N ARG A 264 -0.06 -22.07 -7.76
CA ARG A 264 0.05 -22.88 -6.53
C ARG A 264 -1.31 -23.15 -5.89
N GLN A 265 -2.29 -22.25 -6.05
CA GLN A 265 -3.63 -22.46 -5.54
C GLN A 265 -4.42 -23.47 -6.39
N THR A 266 -4.24 -23.47 -7.71
CA THR A 266 -4.94 -24.41 -8.60
C THR A 266 -4.36 -25.83 -8.62
N GLN A 267 -3.14 -26.02 -8.10
CA GLN A 267 -2.51 -27.34 -7.99
C GLN A 267 -2.75 -28.05 -6.65
N LYS A 268 -3.57 -27.50 -5.75
CA LYS A 268 -3.98 -28.27 -4.57
C LYS A 268 -4.91 -29.40 -5.04
N PRO A 269 -4.53 -30.68 -4.86
CA PRO A 269 -5.39 -31.78 -5.25
C PRO A 269 -6.69 -31.71 -4.44
N PRO A 270 -7.85 -32.01 -5.05
CA PRO A 270 -9.10 -32.12 -4.33
C PRO A 270 -8.94 -33.21 -3.27
N ARG A 271 -9.39 -32.91 -2.04
CA ARG A 271 -9.50 -33.89 -0.96
C ARG A 271 -10.70 -34.80 -1.19
#